data_AF-A0A554KUG7-F1
#
_entry.id   AF-A0A554KUG7-F1
#
_cell.length_a   1.000
_cell.length_b   1.000
_cell.length_c   1.000
_cell.angle_alpha   90.00
_cell.angle_beta   90.00
_cell.angle_gamma   90.00
#
_symmetry.space_group_name_H-M   'P 1'
#
loop_
_entity.id
_entity.type
_entity.pdbx_description
1 polymer ?
#
loop_
_entity_poly.entity_id
_entity_poly.type
_entity_poly.pdbx_seq_one_letter_code
_entity_poly.pdbx_strand_id
1 'polypeptide(L)'
;MLMAEDVTAFVERVGLTDALEILGEDVWKYTKFSFEQWAEEHNPCMYDQALKAKVLAKMVEIASVTEHWLKIWHLAPADSVEHRLVIEKIKERLNLLTTFEEVQKWQPFDFRLDFQGKNKKLNTLWLQRLAEVAIGFEQWKAVFYEANNLPTKNSDVSDLALANMVGNATNGRRWLEVYHAAQDGSFAQKKALDYFFNQAKTYDDWFDVWYRARNKDENMAKLALAKAVRSAETFSQWHQLFSHHKDNQTLRDLCLEKLVPRAKTFYDWLCVYQASEGQAKLDALEQLLTKPENVGDWLHIWHHTPEDSKAKARALHWLQSFVIRD
;
A
#
# COMPACT_ATOMS: atom_id res chain seq x y z
N MET A 1 -43.28 -0.95 -51.95
CA MET A 1 -41.97 -1.33 -51.40
C MET A 1 -41.50 -0.11 -50.62
N LEU A 2 -41.55 -0.14 -49.29
CA LEU A 2 -41.02 0.96 -48.47
C LEU A 2 -39.50 0.95 -48.61
N MET A 3 -38.89 2.11 -48.85
CA MET A 3 -37.43 2.20 -48.89
C MET A 3 -36.91 2.15 -47.44
N ALA A 4 -35.69 1.63 -47.23
CA ALA A 4 -35.09 1.53 -45.89
C ALA A 4 -35.02 2.88 -45.15
N GLU A 5 -34.85 3.97 -45.90
CA GLU A 5 -34.85 5.34 -45.37
C GLU A 5 -36.23 5.77 -44.86
N ASP A 6 -37.31 5.35 -45.55
CA ASP A 6 -38.69 5.65 -45.14
C ASP A 6 -39.04 4.93 -43.83
N VAL A 7 -38.55 3.70 -43.65
CA VAL A 7 -38.77 2.92 -42.42
C VAL A 7 -37.98 3.50 -41.25
N THR A 8 -36.73 3.91 -41.47
CA THR A 8 -35.89 4.52 -40.42
C THR A 8 -36.50 5.83 -39.92
N ALA A 9 -36.89 6.73 -40.84
CA ALA A 9 -37.53 8.01 -40.49
C ALA A 9 -38.93 7.84 -39.89
N PHE A 10 -39.60 6.71 -40.16
CA PHE A 10 -40.85 6.35 -39.49
C PHE A 10 -40.60 5.93 -38.05
N VAL A 11 -39.64 5.03 -37.79
CA VAL A 11 -39.27 4.59 -36.43
C VAL A 11 -38.82 5.78 -35.57
N GLU A 12 -38.00 6.68 -36.08
CA GLU A 12 -37.57 7.89 -35.33
C GLU A 12 -38.75 8.79 -34.92
N ARG A 13 -39.87 8.74 -35.65
CA ARG A 13 -41.04 9.60 -35.41
C ARG A 13 -42.03 9.00 -34.42
N VAL A 14 -42.23 7.69 -34.47
CA VAL A 14 -43.24 6.99 -33.67
C VAL A 14 -42.65 6.14 -32.55
N GLY A 15 -41.34 5.93 -32.52
CA GLY A 15 -40.67 5.02 -31.60
C GLY A 15 -40.66 3.58 -32.10
N LEU A 16 -39.68 2.79 -31.64
CA LEU A 16 -39.50 1.40 -32.08
C LEU A 16 -40.68 0.49 -31.73
N THR A 17 -41.26 0.65 -30.54
CA THR A 17 -42.40 -0.16 -30.08
C THR A 17 -43.61 0.02 -31.00
N ASP A 18 -44.04 1.26 -31.23
CA ASP A 18 -45.20 1.57 -32.05
C ASP A 18 -44.95 1.20 -33.52
N ALA A 19 -43.71 1.37 -34.01
CA ALA A 19 -43.34 0.94 -35.35
C ALA A 19 -43.46 -0.58 -35.52
N LEU A 20 -43.10 -1.37 -34.51
CA LEU A 20 -43.25 -2.83 -34.55
C LEU A 20 -44.71 -3.28 -34.51
N GLU A 21 -45.58 -2.58 -33.79
CA GLU A 21 -47.03 -2.86 -33.81
C GLU A 21 -47.64 -2.60 -35.20
N ILE A 22 -47.18 -1.57 -35.89
CA ILE A 22 -47.74 -1.13 -37.18
C ILE A 22 -47.18 -1.94 -38.35
N LEU A 23 -45.86 -2.16 -38.37
CA LEU A 23 -45.14 -2.72 -39.51
C LEU A 23 -44.64 -4.16 -39.26
N GLY A 24 -44.79 -4.69 -38.05
CA GLY A 24 -44.37 -6.04 -37.68
C GLY A 24 -42.84 -6.21 -37.65
N GLU A 25 -42.38 -7.47 -37.65
CA GLU A 25 -40.95 -7.83 -37.58
C GLU A 25 -40.11 -7.35 -38.77
N ASP A 26 -40.74 -6.93 -39.87
CA ASP A 26 -40.02 -6.43 -41.04
C ASP A 26 -39.30 -5.09 -40.77
N VAL A 27 -39.69 -4.34 -39.74
CA VAL A 27 -38.99 -3.11 -39.30
C VAL A 27 -37.50 -3.37 -39.09
N TRP A 28 -37.13 -4.48 -38.45
CA TRP A 28 -35.75 -4.83 -38.14
C TRP A 28 -34.84 -4.98 -39.37
N LYS A 29 -35.41 -5.30 -40.53
CA LYS A 29 -34.66 -5.48 -41.79
C LYS A 29 -34.34 -4.16 -42.47
N TYR A 30 -35.18 -3.15 -42.27
CA TYR A 30 -35.14 -1.91 -43.03
C TYR A 30 -34.67 -0.72 -42.19
N THR A 31 -34.71 -0.82 -40.85
CA THR A 31 -34.16 0.20 -39.96
C THR A 31 -32.63 0.20 -40.00
N LYS A 32 -32.04 1.35 -40.36
CA LYS A 32 -30.58 1.58 -40.39
C LYS A 32 -30.13 2.53 -39.28
N PHE A 33 -30.34 2.13 -38.03
CA PHE A 33 -29.87 2.91 -36.89
C PHE A 33 -28.36 2.76 -36.66
N SER A 34 -27.75 3.86 -36.20
CA SER A 34 -26.41 3.82 -35.60
C SER A 34 -26.43 3.04 -34.28
N PHE A 35 -25.24 2.71 -33.75
CA PHE A 35 -25.14 2.04 -32.46
C PHE A 35 -25.73 2.89 -31.33
N GLU A 36 -25.51 4.20 -31.34
CA GLU A 36 -26.04 5.16 -30.37
C GLU A 36 -27.56 5.17 -30.38
N GLN A 37 -28.16 5.22 -31.58
CA GLN A 37 -29.61 5.20 -31.76
C GLN A 37 -30.23 3.90 -31.23
N TRP A 38 -29.64 2.74 -31.53
CA TRP A 38 -30.11 1.47 -30.95
C TRP A 38 -29.98 1.44 -29.42
N ALA A 39 -28.92 2.00 -28.88
CA ALA A 39 -28.71 2.06 -27.44
C ALA A 39 -29.67 3.03 -26.73
N GLU A 40 -30.10 4.10 -27.39
CA GLU A 40 -31.13 5.01 -26.90
C GLU A 40 -32.50 4.32 -26.86
N GLU A 41 -32.86 3.60 -27.92
CA GLU A 41 -34.09 2.79 -28.00
C GLU A 41 -34.14 1.64 -26.99
N HIS A 42 -32.98 1.17 -26.50
CA HIS A 42 -32.93 0.14 -25.46
C HIS A 42 -33.53 0.61 -24.11
N ASN A 43 -33.44 1.90 -23.77
CA ASN A 43 -33.93 2.43 -22.48
C ASN A 43 -35.46 2.45 -22.38
N PRO A 44 -36.23 2.89 -23.39
CA PRO A 44 -37.70 2.81 -23.40
C PRO A 44 -38.25 1.38 -23.32
N CYS A 45 -37.49 0.39 -23.79
CA CYS A 45 -37.90 -1.03 -23.83
C CYS A 45 -37.88 -1.75 -22.46
N MET A 46 -37.74 -1.03 -21.33
CA MET A 46 -37.57 -1.64 -20.00
C MET A 46 -38.68 -2.63 -19.60
N TYR A 47 -39.88 -2.48 -20.15
CA TYR A 47 -41.05 -3.30 -19.79
C TYR A 47 -41.28 -4.50 -20.74
N ASP A 48 -40.64 -4.54 -21.90
CA ASP A 48 -40.72 -5.65 -22.85
C ASP A 48 -39.35 -6.34 -22.99
N GLN A 49 -39.20 -7.47 -22.29
CA GLN A 49 -37.97 -8.26 -22.29
C GLN A 49 -37.63 -8.85 -23.66
N ALA A 50 -38.64 -9.17 -24.49
CA ALA A 50 -38.42 -9.74 -25.82
C ALA A 50 -37.89 -8.65 -26.77
N LEU A 51 -38.48 -7.46 -26.72
CA LEU A 51 -38.01 -6.31 -27.48
C LEU A 51 -36.59 -5.92 -27.07
N LYS A 52 -36.33 -5.86 -25.76
CA LYS A 52 -35.00 -5.57 -25.20
C LYS A 52 -33.94 -6.55 -25.71
N ALA A 53 -34.24 -7.84 -25.74
CA ALA A 53 -33.33 -8.86 -26.27
C ALA A 53 -33.03 -8.66 -27.77
N LYS A 54 -34.03 -8.28 -28.57
CA LYS A 54 -33.83 -8.00 -30.01
C LYS A 54 -33.00 -6.75 -30.26
N VAL A 55 -33.25 -5.66 -29.52
CA VAL A 55 -32.44 -4.44 -29.58
C VAL A 55 -30.98 -4.77 -29.22
N LEU A 56 -30.76 -5.53 -28.15
CA LEU A 56 -29.42 -5.93 -27.73
C LEU A 56 -28.72 -6.81 -28.78
N ALA A 57 -29.45 -7.75 -29.40
CA ALA A 57 -28.91 -8.57 -30.50
C ALA A 57 -28.49 -7.72 -31.69
N LYS A 58 -29.26 -6.68 -32.04
CA LYS A 58 -28.90 -5.72 -33.09
C LYS A 58 -27.69 -4.87 -32.71
N MET A 59 -27.59 -4.43 -31.46
CA MET A 59 -26.40 -3.73 -30.96
C MET A 59 -25.15 -4.60 -31.09
N VAL A 60 -25.24 -5.91 -30.77
CA VAL A 60 -24.15 -6.88 -30.93
C VAL A 60 -23.75 -7.05 -32.41
N GLU A 61 -24.72 -7.11 -33.33
CA GLU A 61 -24.47 -7.25 -34.77
C GLU A 61 -23.63 -6.10 -35.35
N ILE A 62 -23.88 -4.88 -34.90
CA ILE A 62 -23.25 -3.67 -35.45
C ILE A 62 -22.09 -3.12 -34.59
N ALA A 63 -21.78 -3.75 -33.46
CA ALA A 63 -20.71 -3.31 -32.58
C ALA A 63 -19.34 -3.48 -33.25
N SER A 64 -18.64 -2.36 -33.47
CA SER A 64 -17.39 -2.31 -34.23
C SER A 64 -16.20 -1.81 -33.43
N VAL A 65 -16.43 -1.05 -32.35
CA VAL A 65 -15.38 -0.49 -31.48
C VAL A 65 -15.57 -0.91 -30.03
N THR A 66 -14.53 -0.81 -29.22
CA THR A 66 -14.53 -1.26 -27.82
C THR A 66 -15.64 -0.60 -27.01
N GLU A 67 -15.87 0.69 -27.20
CA GLU A 67 -16.89 1.48 -26.52
C GLU A 67 -18.29 0.91 -26.75
N HIS A 68 -18.56 0.38 -27.95
CA HIS A 68 -19.83 -0.30 -28.25
C HIS A 68 -20.00 -1.55 -27.38
N TRP A 69 -18.97 -2.39 -27.32
CA TRP A 69 -18.99 -3.61 -26.50
C TRP A 69 -19.13 -3.30 -25.00
N LEU A 70 -18.49 -2.24 -24.51
CA LEU A 70 -18.66 -1.78 -23.12
C LEU A 70 -20.09 -1.29 -22.85
N LYS A 71 -20.73 -0.61 -23.81
CA LYS A 71 -22.14 -0.23 -23.66
C LYS A 71 -23.05 -1.45 -23.61
N ILE A 72 -22.80 -2.46 -24.45
CA ILE A 72 -23.53 -3.74 -24.41
C ILE A 72 -23.38 -4.42 -23.05
N TRP A 73 -22.18 -4.43 -22.46
CA TRP A 73 -21.94 -4.98 -21.11
C TRP A 73 -22.85 -4.37 -20.04
N HIS A 74 -23.04 -3.05 -20.06
CA HIS A 74 -23.87 -2.40 -19.05
C HIS A 74 -25.36 -2.69 -19.22
N LEU A 75 -25.80 -2.88 -20.47
CA LEU A 75 -27.20 -3.05 -20.83
C LEU A 75 -27.66 -4.52 -20.74
N ALA A 76 -26.77 -5.46 -21.03
CA ALA A 76 -27.06 -6.88 -21.05
C ALA A 76 -27.35 -7.45 -19.65
N PRO A 77 -28.23 -8.48 -19.55
CA PRO A 77 -28.39 -9.24 -18.32
C PRO A 77 -27.10 -9.96 -17.93
N ALA A 78 -26.89 -10.11 -16.61
CA ALA A 78 -25.76 -10.90 -16.11
C ALA A 78 -25.80 -12.33 -16.68
N ASP A 79 -24.64 -12.84 -17.09
CA ASP A 79 -24.42 -14.18 -17.65
C ASP A 79 -25.20 -14.53 -18.94
N SER A 80 -25.75 -13.52 -19.64
CA SER A 80 -26.35 -13.70 -20.96
C SER A 80 -25.33 -14.12 -22.04
N VAL A 81 -25.82 -14.47 -23.23
CA VAL A 81 -24.96 -14.79 -24.38
C VAL A 81 -24.17 -13.55 -24.81
N GLU A 82 -24.81 -12.38 -24.78
CA GLU A 82 -24.21 -11.09 -25.13
C GLU A 82 -23.12 -10.71 -24.12
N HIS A 83 -23.33 -10.95 -22.82
CA HIS A 83 -22.29 -10.80 -21.80
C HIS A 83 -21.06 -11.65 -22.09
N ARG A 84 -21.25 -12.91 -22.51
CA ARG A 84 -20.14 -13.80 -22.89
C ARG A 84 -19.43 -13.30 -24.14
N LEU A 85 -20.17 -12.82 -25.15
CA LEU A 85 -19.59 -12.25 -26.36
C LEU A 85 -18.76 -11.00 -26.06
N VAL A 86 -19.23 -10.11 -25.18
CA VAL A 86 -18.46 -8.94 -24.75
C VAL A 86 -17.14 -9.36 -24.08
N ILE A 87 -17.18 -10.37 -23.21
CA ILE A 87 -15.96 -10.92 -22.58
C ILE A 87 -14.95 -11.39 -23.64
N GLU A 88 -15.40 -12.16 -24.63
CA GLU A 88 -14.53 -12.65 -25.71
C GLU A 88 -13.95 -11.50 -26.54
N LYS A 89 -14.76 -10.49 -26.88
CA LYS A 89 -14.28 -9.30 -27.62
C LYS A 89 -13.30 -8.46 -26.82
N ILE A 90 -13.50 -8.34 -25.52
CA ILE A 90 -12.55 -7.67 -24.63
C ILE A 90 -11.25 -8.45 -24.53
N LYS A 91 -11.30 -9.79 -24.43
CA LYS A 91 -10.10 -10.63 -24.46
C LYS A 91 -9.34 -10.48 -25.78
N GLU A 92 -10.03 -10.55 -26.91
CA GLU A 92 -9.44 -10.30 -28.23
C GLU A 92 -8.70 -8.96 -28.25
N ARG A 93 -9.33 -7.89 -27.74
CA ARG A 93 -8.71 -6.56 -27.67
C ARG A 93 -7.50 -6.53 -26.73
N LEU A 94 -7.62 -7.09 -25.53
CA LEU A 94 -6.52 -7.17 -24.55
C LEU A 94 -5.31 -7.94 -25.09
N ASN A 95 -5.54 -8.99 -25.87
CA ASN A 95 -4.49 -9.78 -26.50
C ASN A 95 -3.71 -9.01 -27.58
N LEU A 96 -4.32 -7.97 -28.18
CA LEU A 96 -3.64 -7.08 -29.11
C LEU A 96 -2.72 -6.06 -28.41
N LEU A 97 -2.90 -5.85 -27.10
CA LEU A 97 -2.04 -4.98 -26.31
C LEU A 97 -0.83 -5.80 -25.87
N THR A 98 0.36 -5.37 -26.27
CA THR A 98 1.59 -6.18 -26.12
C THR A 98 2.54 -5.64 -25.08
N THR A 99 2.36 -4.38 -24.68
CA THR A 99 3.17 -3.71 -23.67
C THR A 99 2.38 -3.42 -22.41
N PHE A 100 3.10 -3.27 -21.29
CA PHE A 100 2.51 -2.93 -20.01
C PHE A 100 1.78 -1.59 -20.06
N GLU A 101 2.38 -0.59 -20.69
CA GLU A 101 1.85 0.77 -20.79
C GLU A 101 0.59 0.83 -21.65
N GLU A 102 0.50 0.00 -22.71
CA GLU A 102 -0.72 -0.14 -23.50
C GLU A 102 -1.87 -0.72 -22.68
N VAL A 103 -1.63 -1.83 -21.96
CA VAL A 103 -2.65 -2.48 -21.12
C VAL A 103 -3.07 -1.55 -19.98
N GLN A 104 -2.12 -0.88 -19.34
CA GLN A 104 -2.39 0.05 -18.25
C GLN A 104 -3.21 1.26 -18.72
N LYS A 105 -2.89 1.85 -19.88
CA LYS A 105 -3.66 2.98 -20.43
C LYS A 105 -5.05 2.58 -20.92
N TRP A 106 -5.20 1.36 -21.43
CA TRP A 106 -6.46 0.89 -21.98
C TRP A 106 -7.52 0.62 -20.91
N GLN A 107 -7.13 0.61 -19.62
CA GLN A 107 -7.98 0.41 -18.45
C GLN A 107 -9.48 0.64 -18.74
N PRO A 108 -10.26 -0.44 -19.00
CA PRO A 108 -11.53 -0.32 -19.70
C PRO A 108 -12.65 0.33 -18.89
N PHE A 109 -12.43 0.52 -17.58
CA PHE A 109 -13.41 1.07 -16.65
C PHE A 109 -12.74 2.01 -15.64
N ASP A 110 -13.47 3.06 -15.25
CA ASP A 110 -13.21 3.73 -13.99
C ASP A 110 -13.62 2.77 -12.85
N PHE A 111 -12.64 2.02 -12.32
CA PHE A 111 -12.84 0.95 -11.33
C PHE A 111 -13.51 1.42 -10.02
N ARG A 112 -13.64 2.74 -9.82
CA ARG A 112 -14.28 3.36 -8.66
C ARG A 112 -15.81 3.36 -8.75
N LEU A 113 -16.38 3.08 -9.92
CA LEU A 113 -17.81 3.15 -10.20
C LEU A 113 -18.44 1.77 -10.43
N ASP A 114 -17.94 0.72 -9.76
CA ASP A 114 -18.53 -0.63 -9.85
C ASP A 114 -19.97 -0.66 -9.30
N PHE A 115 -20.94 -0.38 -10.17
CA PHE A 115 -22.34 -0.60 -9.89
C PHE A 115 -22.62 -2.11 -9.90
N GLN A 116 -22.81 -2.67 -8.69
CA GLN A 116 -23.35 -4.02 -8.45
C GLN A 116 -22.39 -5.20 -8.75
N GLY A 117 -21.07 -5.01 -8.76
CA GLY A 117 -20.12 -6.13 -8.90
C GLY A 117 -20.04 -6.72 -10.31
N LYS A 118 -20.74 -6.11 -11.27
CA LYS A 118 -20.77 -6.57 -12.67
C LYS A 118 -19.36 -6.53 -13.25
N ASN A 119 -18.55 -5.53 -12.93
CA ASN A 119 -17.25 -5.32 -13.57
C ASN A 119 -16.16 -6.30 -13.11
N LYS A 120 -16.41 -7.13 -12.09
CA LYS A 120 -15.43 -8.06 -11.54
C LYS A 120 -14.75 -8.93 -12.60
N LYS A 121 -15.52 -9.55 -13.50
CA LYS A 121 -14.97 -10.45 -14.54
C LYS A 121 -14.01 -9.71 -15.49
N LEU A 122 -14.37 -8.51 -15.92
CA LEU A 122 -13.55 -7.72 -16.85
C LEU A 122 -12.31 -7.15 -16.17
N ASN A 123 -12.43 -6.71 -14.91
CA ASN A 123 -11.31 -6.25 -14.11
C ASN A 123 -10.30 -7.37 -13.88
N THR A 124 -10.78 -8.60 -13.60
CA THR A 124 -9.92 -9.77 -13.49
C THR A 124 -9.16 -10.05 -14.79
N LEU A 125 -9.83 -9.99 -15.95
CA LEU A 125 -9.19 -10.21 -17.25
C LEU A 125 -8.13 -9.15 -17.56
N TRP A 126 -8.44 -7.88 -17.30
CA TRP A 126 -7.48 -6.79 -17.46
C TRP A 126 -6.27 -6.95 -16.53
N LEU A 127 -6.48 -7.25 -15.24
CA LEU A 127 -5.41 -7.49 -14.28
C LEU A 127 -4.54 -8.70 -14.67
N GLN A 128 -5.16 -9.80 -15.12
CA GLN A 128 -4.44 -10.96 -15.63
C GLN A 128 -3.56 -10.57 -16.81
N ARG A 129 -4.11 -9.82 -17.77
CA ARG A 129 -3.34 -9.35 -18.92
C ARG A 129 -2.20 -8.41 -18.51
N LEU A 130 -2.47 -7.49 -17.57
CA LEU A 130 -1.47 -6.57 -17.05
C LEU A 130 -0.31 -7.32 -16.36
N ALA A 131 -0.63 -8.38 -15.63
CA ALA A 131 0.36 -9.27 -15.02
C ALA A 131 1.15 -10.08 -16.08
N GLU A 132 0.50 -10.58 -17.13
CA GLU A 132 1.16 -11.34 -18.21
C GLU A 132 2.25 -10.55 -18.94
N VAL A 133 2.03 -9.24 -19.11
CA VAL A 133 2.96 -8.35 -19.82
C VAL A 133 3.95 -7.64 -18.87
N ALA A 134 3.82 -7.84 -17.55
CA ALA A 134 4.71 -7.23 -16.56
C ALA A 134 6.05 -7.97 -16.51
N ILE A 135 7.14 -7.21 -16.63
CA ILE A 135 8.51 -7.77 -16.66
C ILE A 135 9.41 -7.21 -15.57
N GLY A 136 9.17 -5.99 -15.12
CA GLY A 136 10.04 -5.29 -14.17
C GLY A 136 9.40 -5.05 -12.80
N PHE A 137 10.23 -4.73 -11.80
CA PHE A 137 9.77 -4.46 -10.44
C PHE A 137 8.67 -3.39 -10.37
N GLU A 138 8.84 -2.24 -11.05
CA GLU A 138 7.84 -1.16 -10.99
C GLU A 138 6.51 -1.56 -11.62
N GLN A 139 6.55 -2.40 -12.66
CA GLN A 139 5.35 -2.92 -13.31
C GLN A 139 4.64 -3.93 -12.40
N TRP A 140 5.38 -4.87 -11.80
CA TRP A 140 4.81 -5.81 -10.81
C TRP A 140 4.27 -5.11 -9.56
N LYS A 141 4.94 -4.06 -9.11
CA LYS A 141 4.43 -3.18 -8.04
C LYS A 141 3.11 -2.53 -8.42
N ALA A 142 3.00 -2.00 -9.64
CA ALA A 142 1.74 -1.44 -10.12
C ALA A 142 0.63 -2.52 -10.15
N VAL A 143 0.91 -3.71 -10.69
CA VAL A 143 -0.04 -4.84 -10.66
C VAL A 143 -0.50 -5.16 -9.24
N PHE A 144 0.43 -5.22 -8.27
CA PHE A 144 0.11 -5.48 -6.87
C PHE A 144 -0.85 -4.43 -6.29
N TYR A 145 -0.58 -3.15 -6.52
CA TYR A 145 -1.46 -2.08 -6.02
C TYR A 145 -2.83 -2.08 -6.70
N GLU A 146 -2.88 -2.28 -8.01
CA GLU A 146 -4.15 -2.38 -8.73
C GLU A 146 -5.00 -3.55 -8.22
N ALA A 147 -4.39 -4.73 -8.04
CA ALA A 147 -5.07 -5.92 -7.53
C ALA A 147 -5.60 -5.76 -6.08
N ASN A 148 -4.94 -4.94 -5.26
CA ASN A 148 -5.37 -4.64 -3.89
C ASN A 148 -6.35 -3.45 -3.78
N ASN A 149 -6.43 -2.59 -4.80
CA ASN A 149 -7.33 -1.45 -4.85
C ASN A 149 -8.70 -1.78 -5.46
N LEU A 150 -8.86 -2.93 -6.10
CA LEU A 150 -10.17 -3.35 -6.62
C LEU A 150 -11.19 -3.61 -5.49
N PRO A 151 -12.48 -3.30 -5.71
CA PRO A 151 -13.56 -3.60 -4.75
C PRO A 151 -13.60 -5.06 -4.32
N THR A 152 -13.25 -5.97 -5.25
CA THR A 152 -13.02 -7.38 -4.95
C THR A 152 -11.54 -7.69 -5.11
N LYS A 153 -10.84 -7.83 -3.98
CA LYS A 153 -9.43 -8.22 -3.97
C LYS A 153 -9.22 -9.47 -4.83
N ASN A 154 -8.27 -9.40 -5.76
CA ASN A 154 -7.83 -10.54 -6.53
C ASN A 154 -6.56 -11.10 -5.88
N SER A 155 -6.74 -11.92 -4.83
CA SER A 155 -5.63 -12.46 -4.03
C SER A 155 -4.58 -13.16 -4.87
N ASP A 156 -5.00 -13.93 -5.87
CA ASP A 156 -4.09 -14.74 -6.67
C ASP A 156 -3.15 -13.87 -7.51
N VAL A 157 -3.67 -12.78 -8.11
CA VAL A 157 -2.85 -11.81 -8.86
C VAL A 157 -1.98 -10.98 -7.92
N SER A 158 -2.51 -10.57 -6.76
CA SER A 158 -1.72 -9.86 -5.75
C SER A 158 -0.54 -10.71 -5.26
N ASP A 159 -0.77 -12.00 -4.97
CA ASP A 159 0.26 -12.92 -4.50
C ASP A 159 1.30 -13.20 -5.59
N LEU A 160 0.85 -13.41 -6.83
CA LEU A 160 1.74 -13.52 -8.00
C LEU A 160 2.60 -12.26 -8.18
N ALA A 161 2.00 -11.08 -8.08
CA ALA A 161 2.69 -9.81 -8.23
C ALA A 161 3.73 -9.62 -7.14
N LEU A 162 3.38 -9.91 -5.89
CA LEU A 162 4.32 -9.82 -4.76
C LEU A 162 5.47 -10.82 -4.91
N ALA A 163 5.21 -12.05 -5.37
CA ALA A 163 6.26 -13.03 -5.65
C ALA A 163 7.23 -12.56 -6.75
N ASN A 164 6.71 -11.92 -7.81
CA ASN A 164 7.54 -11.34 -8.86
C ASN A 164 8.30 -10.09 -8.40
N MET A 165 7.72 -9.26 -7.52
CA MET A 165 8.44 -8.16 -6.87
C MET A 165 9.64 -8.69 -6.08
N VAL A 166 9.48 -9.79 -5.32
CA VAL A 166 10.58 -10.47 -4.62
C VAL A 166 11.68 -10.89 -5.61
N GLY A 167 11.30 -11.54 -6.72
CA GLY A 167 12.26 -11.98 -7.76
C GLY A 167 13.00 -10.83 -8.47
N ASN A 168 12.40 -9.64 -8.53
CA ASN A 168 12.93 -8.47 -9.22
C ASN A 168 13.53 -7.39 -8.28
N ALA A 169 13.54 -7.64 -6.97
CA ALA A 169 14.09 -6.70 -6.00
C ALA A 169 15.63 -6.76 -6.00
N THR A 170 16.26 -5.71 -6.54
CA THR A 170 17.72 -5.66 -6.74
C THR A 170 18.47 -4.75 -5.77
N ASN A 171 17.75 -3.96 -4.96
CA ASN A 171 18.35 -3.00 -4.03
C ASN A 171 17.48 -2.81 -2.78
N GLY A 172 18.05 -2.18 -1.75
CA GLY A 172 17.40 -2.00 -0.45
C GLY A 172 16.07 -1.26 -0.51
N ARG A 173 15.92 -0.26 -1.40
CA ARG A 173 14.65 0.46 -1.57
C ARG A 173 13.55 -0.47 -2.06
N ARG A 174 13.83 -1.31 -3.06
CA ARG A 174 12.85 -2.29 -3.58
C ARG A 174 12.50 -3.36 -2.55
N TRP A 175 13.48 -3.85 -1.80
CA TRP A 175 13.23 -4.79 -0.70
C TRP A 175 12.41 -4.17 0.44
N LEU A 176 12.55 -2.87 0.68
CA LEU A 176 11.73 -2.14 1.65
C LEU A 176 10.26 -2.07 1.19
N GLU A 177 10.04 -1.82 -0.10
CA GLU A 177 8.71 -1.84 -0.68
C GLU A 177 8.07 -3.24 -0.61
N VAL A 178 8.83 -4.30 -0.88
CA VAL A 178 8.38 -5.70 -0.67
C VAL A 178 8.02 -5.94 0.79
N TYR A 179 8.86 -5.51 1.73
CA TYR A 179 8.63 -5.70 3.17
C TYR A 179 7.32 -5.04 3.63
N HIS A 180 7.02 -3.83 3.16
CA HIS A 180 5.80 -3.11 3.52
C HIS A 180 4.54 -3.61 2.80
N ALA A 181 4.69 -4.16 1.59
CA ALA A 181 3.58 -4.77 0.85
C ALA A 181 3.19 -6.15 1.41
N ALA A 182 4.15 -6.87 2.00
CA ALA A 182 3.97 -8.22 2.46
C ALA A 182 3.16 -8.32 3.76
N GLN A 183 2.33 -9.37 3.86
CA GLN A 183 1.67 -9.73 5.12
C GLN A 183 2.67 -10.27 6.13
N ASP A 184 2.35 -10.09 7.40
CA ASP A 184 3.17 -10.59 8.51
C ASP A 184 3.34 -12.11 8.47
N GLY A 185 4.59 -12.57 8.60
CA GLY A 185 4.95 -13.98 8.57
C GLY A 185 4.98 -14.61 7.17
N SER A 186 4.60 -13.87 6.12
CA SER A 186 4.60 -14.36 4.74
C SER A 186 6.00 -14.67 4.20
N PHE A 187 6.08 -15.46 3.13
CA PHE A 187 7.32 -15.76 2.42
C PHE A 187 8.04 -14.49 1.95
N ALA A 188 7.30 -13.53 1.39
CA ALA A 188 7.86 -12.27 0.89
C ALA A 188 8.48 -11.43 2.02
N GLN A 189 7.80 -11.33 3.17
CA GLN A 189 8.34 -10.63 4.33
C GLN A 189 9.63 -11.29 4.83
N LYS A 190 9.65 -12.64 4.93
CA LYS A 190 10.84 -13.39 5.33
C LYS A 190 12.01 -13.18 4.37
N LYS A 191 11.75 -13.21 3.06
CA LYS A 191 12.79 -12.94 2.05
C LYS A 191 13.35 -11.51 2.13
N ALA A 192 12.50 -10.52 2.39
CA ALA A 192 12.95 -9.15 2.59
C ALA A 192 13.82 -9.02 3.85
N LEU A 193 13.40 -9.66 4.96
CA LEU A 193 14.19 -9.72 6.18
C LEU A 193 15.54 -10.42 5.97
N ASP A 194 15.57 -11.55 5.26
CA ASP A 194 16.81 -12.25 4.89
C ASP A 194 17.74 -11.35 4.08
N TYR A 195 17.20 -10.57 3.13
CA TYR A 195 17.98 -9.61 2.37
C TYR A 195 18.63 -8.57 3.30
N PHE A 196 17.84 -7.90 4.14
CA PHE A 196 18.38 -6.89 5.06
C PHE A 196 19.40 -7.48 6.02
N PHE A 197 19.14 -8.68 6.56
CA PHE A 197 20.07 -9.38 7.44
C PHE A 197 21.40 -9.69 6.74
N ASN A 198 21.37 -10.12 5.48
CA ASN A 198 22.58 -10.45 4.72
C ASN A 198 23.35 -9.23 4.21
N GLN A 199 22.66 -8.09 4.04
CA GLN A 199 23.30 -6.83 3.65
C GLN A 199 23.85 -6.03 4.84
N ALA A 200 23.36 -6.31 6.06
CA ALA A 200 23.76 -5.56 7.25
C ALA A 200 25.25 -5.71 7.56
N LYS A 201 25.91 -4.58 7.83
CA LYS A 201 27.35 -4.53 8.15
C LYS A 201 27.64 -3.66 9.37
N THR A 202 26.90 -2.58 9.52
CA THR A 202 27.09 -1.60 10.58
C THR A 202 26.15 -1.83 11.75
N TYR A 203 26.41 -1.17 12.88
CA TYR A 203 25.47 -1.12 13.99
C TYR A 203 24.07 -0.71 13.54
N ASP A 204 23.95 0.37 12.75
CA ASP A 204 22.64 0.91 12.35
C ASP A 204 21.88 -0.11 11.48
N ASP A 205 22.58 -0.82 10.60
CA ASP A 205 21.96 -1.88 9.81
C ASP A 205 21.45 -3.03 10.70
N TRP A 206 22.27 -3.52 11.63
CA TRP A 206 21.87 -4.60 12.54
C TRP A 206 20.72 -4.18 13.46
N PHE A 207 20.73 -2.92 13.89
CA PHE A 207 19.66 -2.36 14.71
C PHE A 207 18.35 -2.23 13.93
N ASP A 208 18.40 -1.78 12.67
CA ASP A 208 17.23 -1.72 11.79
C ASP A 208 16.66 -3.12 11.51
N VAL A 209 17.52 -4.12 11.23
CA VAL A 209 17.09 -5.51 11.07
C VAL A 209 16.41 -6.05 12.34
N TRP A 210 17.01 -5.83 13.52
CA TRP A 210 16.37 -6.19 14.78
C TRP A 210 15.00 -5.53 14.94
N TYR A 211 14.92 -4.22 14.68
CA TYR A 211 13.69 -3.46 14.84
C TYR A 211 12.55 -3.97 13.96
N ARG A 212 12.86 -4.37 12.71
CA ARG A 212 11.92 -4.97 11.77
C ARG A 212 11.52 -6.40 12.14
N ALA A 213 12.46 -7.17 12.69
CA ALA A 213 12.25 -8.58 13.01
C ALA A 213 11.59 -8.83 14.38
N ARG A 214 11.71 -7.89 15.35
CA ARG A 214 11.38 -8.12 16.78
C ARG A 214 9.99 -8.68 17.08
N ASN A 215 9.00 -8.43 16.22
CA ASN A 215 7.62 -8.92 16.38
C ASN A 215 7.21 -9.94 15.30
N LYS A 216 8.14 -10.37 14.44
CA LYS A 216 7.87 -11.15 13.22
C LYS A 216 8.73 -12.42 13.11
N ASP A 217 9.99 -12.33 13.51
CA ASP A 217 10.94 -13.44 13.54
C ASP A 217 11.87 -13.29 14.76
N GLU A 218 11.53 -14.01 15.83
CA GLU A 218 12.25 -13.94 17.11
C GLU A 218 13.72 -14.37 16.98
N ASN A 219 14.01 -15.38 16.16
CA ASN A 219 15.36 -15.91 16.00
C ASN A 219 16.25 -14.90 15.26
N MET A 220 15.74 -14.33 14.18
CA MET A 220 16.44 -13.29 13.44
C MET A 220 16.63 -12.04 14.31
N ALA A 221 15.60 -11.64 15.06
CA ALA A 221 15.70 -10.50 15.97
C ALA A 221 16.81 -10.72 17.02
N LYS A 222 16.85 -11.88 17.68
CA LYS A 222 17.91 -12.22 18.64
C LYS A 222 19.31 -12.17 18.02
N LEU A 223 19.49 -12.74 16.82
CA LEU A 223 20.77 -12.73 16.12
C LEU A 223 21.20 -11.32 15.69
N ALA A 224 20.27 -10.53 15.17
CA ALA A 224 20.50 -9.15 14.77
C ALA A 224 20.87 -8.28 15.98
N LEU A 225 20.16 -8.42 17.09
CA LEU A 225 20.49 -7.74 18.35
C LEU A 225 21.89 -8.11 18.84
N ALA A 226 22.24 -9.40 18.86
CA ALA A 226 23.58 -9.84 19.27
C ALA A 226 24.69 -9.29 18.35
N LYS A 227 24.41 -9.05 17.07
CA LYS A 227 25.35 -8.39 16.16
C LYS A 227 25.40 -6.87 16.37
N ALA A 228 24.27 -6.22 16.61
CA ALA A 228 24.20 -4.79 16.96
C ALA A 228 25.00 -4.52 18.25
N VAL A 229 24.77 -5.30 19.31
CA VAL A 229 25.52 -5.20 20.58
C VAL A 229 27.03 -5.33 20.37
N ARG A 230 27.48 -6.27 19.53
CA ARG A 230 28.92 -6.45 19.22
C ARG A 230 29.52 -5.32 18.40
N SER A 231 28.70 -4.62 17.62
CA SER A 231 29.15 -3.55 16.71
C SER A 231 28.95 -2.15 17.29
N ALA A 232 28.35 -2.03 18.48
CA ALA A 232 28.09 -0.75 19.12
C ALA A 232 29.39 -0.16 19.69
N GLU A 233 29.72 1.07 19.28
CA GLU A 233 30.97 1.73 19.63
C GLU A 233 30.74 3.08 20.32
N THR A 234 29.73 3.82 19.89
CA THR A 234 29.49 5.19 20.36
C THR A 234 28.52 5.25 21.53
N PHE A 235 28.56 6.36 22.29
CA PHE A 235 27.59 6.61 23.38
C PHE A 235 26.14 6.48 22.89
N SER A 236 25.83 7.13 21.75
CA SER A 236 24.47 7.12 21.17
C SER A 236 23.96 5.71 20.86
N GLN A 237 24.83 4.84 20.33
CA GLN A 237 24.47 3.46 19.98
C GLN A 237 24.16 2.64 21.23
N TRP A 238 25.02 2.71 22.26
CA TRP A 238 24.77 2.05 23.54
C TRP A 238 23.51 2.60 24.24
N HIS A 239 23.26 3.90 24.13
CA HIS A 239 22.08 4.54 24.72
C HIS A 239 20.79 4.11 24.01
N GLN A 240 20.84 3.95 22.68
CA GLN A 240 19.72 3.43 21.91
C GLN A 240 19.43 1.96 22.29
N LEU A 241 20.45 1.10 22.40
CA LEU A 241 20.29 -0.27 22.89
C LEU A 241 19.60 -0.32 24.26
N PHE A 242 20.06 0.52 25.20
CA PHE A 242 19.47 0.65 26.53
C PHE A 242 17.99 1.06 26.47
N SER A 243 17.70 2.11 25.70
CA SER A 243 16.36 2.72 25.64
C SER A 243 15.28 1.76 25.11
N HIS A 244 15.67 0.83 24.25
CA HIS A 244 14.80 -0.16 23.64
C HIS A 244 14.70 -1.49 24.42
N HIS A 245 15.51 -1.69 25.46
CA HIS A 245 15.60 -2.96 26.20
C HIS A 245 15.63 -2.76 27.73
N LYS A 246 14.84 -1.81 28.24
CA LYS A 246 14.81 -1.45 29.67
C LYS A 246 14.51 -2.63 30.60
N ASP A 247 13.74 -3.61 30.12
CA ASP A 247 13.32 -4.78 30.90
C ASP A 247 14.33 -5.95 30.86
N ASN A 248 15.36 -5.88 30.00
CA ASN A 248 16.39 -6.92 29.93
C ASN A 248 17.57 -6.54 30.82
N GLN A 249 17.56 -7.01 32.08
CA GLN A 249 18.57 -6.65 33.08
C GLN A 249 20.01 -6.89 32.59
N THR A 250 20.30 -8.04 31.97
CA THR A 250 21.65 -8.37 31.48
C THR A 250 22.13 -7.37 30.43
N LEU A 251 21.27 -7.02 29.46
CA LEU A 251 21.63 -6.04 28.44
C LEU A 251 21.70 -4.63 29.04
N ARG A 252 20.86 -4.33 30.04
CA ARG A 252 20.84 -3.07 30.76
C ARG A 252 22.18 -2.82 31.47
N ASP A 253 22.65 -3.80 32.23
CA ASP A 253 23.92 -3.74 32.95
C ASP A 253 25.10 -3.58 31.99
N LEU A 254 25.09 -4.33 30.87
CA LEU A 254 26.10 -4.17 29.82
C LEU A 254 26.08 -2.77 29.20
N CYS A 255 24.89 -2.23 28.89
CA CYS A 255 24.79 -0.89 28.33
C CYS A 255 25.33 0.16 29.32
N LEU A 256 25.00 0.06 30.61
CA LEU A 256 25.54 0.95 31.64
C LEU A 256 27.07 0.87 31.73
N GLU A 257 27.64 -0.34 31.75
CA GLU A 257 29.09 -0.57 31.72
C GLU A 257 29.76 0.14 30.53
N LYS A 258 29.10 0.18 29.37
CA LYS A 258 29.63 0.81 28.16
C LYS A 258 29.36 2.31 28.09
N LEU A 259 28.25 2.79 28.64
CA LEU A 259 27.86 4.20 28.63
C LEU A 259 28.70 5.05 29.58
N VAL A 260 28.92 4.58 30.82
CA VAL A 260 29.67 5.30 31.87
C VAL A 260 31.04 5.81 31.38
N PRO A 261 31.94 4.98 30.81
CA PRO A 261 33.25 5.47 30.36
C PRO A 261 33.18 6.35 29.10
N ARG A 262 32.03 6.40 28.41
CA ARG A 262 31.83 7.19 27.19
C ARG A 262 31.12 8.52 27.46
N ALA A 263 30.52 8.69 28.64
CA ALA A 263 29.76 9.88 28.99
C ALA A 263 30.69 11.09 29.22
N LYS A 264 30.48 12.17 28.47
CA LYS A 264 31.31 13.38 28.54
C LYS A 264 30.51 14.61 28.89
N THR A 265 29.34 14.75 28.29
CA THR A 265 28.48 15.92 28.42
C THR A 265 27.51 15.80 29.59
N PHE A 266 26.88 16.92 29.96
CA PHE A 266 25.75 16.90 30.89
C PHE A 266 24.66 15.92 30.43
N TYR A 267 24.30 15.95 29.13
CA TYR A 267 23.27 15.09 28.56
C TYR A 267 23.66 13.60 28.65
N ASP A 268 24.92 13.25 28.37
CA ASP A 268 25.37 11.86 28.47
C ASP A 268 25.24 11.33 29.90
N TRP A 269 25.67 12.13 30.88
CA TRP A 269 25.54 11.77 32.30
C TRP A 269 24.09 11.76 32.77
N LEU A 270 23.22 12.58 32.18
CA LEU A 270 21.79 12.55 32.45
C LEU A 270 21.18 11.23 31.95
N CYS A 271 21.53 10.79 30.75
CA CYS A 271 21.15 9.48 30.22
C CYS A 271 21.63 8.34 31.13
N VAL A 272 22.89 8.37 31.59
CA VAL A 272 23.42 7.39 32.55
C VAL A 272 22.65 7.43 33.87
N TYR A 273 22.37 8.62 34.42
CA TYR A 273 21.60 8.78 35.65
C TYR A 273 20.19 8.21 35.55
N GLN A 274 19.50 8.47 34.44
CA GLN A 274 18.15 7.93 34.18
C GLN A 274 18.18 6.42 33.96
N ALA A 275 19.28 5.90 33.43
CA ALA A 275 19.48 4.49 33.15
C ALA A 275 19.90 3.66 34.38
N SER A 276 20.48 4.31 35.38
CA SER A 276 21.04 3.67 36.57
C SER A 276 20.04 3.49 37.72
N GLU A 277 20.35 2.54 38.60
CA GLU A 277 19.66 2.30 39.87
C GLU A 277 20.67 2.15 41.02
N GLY A 278 20.19 2.28 42.26
CA GLY A 278 21.02 2.08 43.46
C GLY A 278 22.28 2.95 43.48
N GLN A 279 23.41 2.35 43.82
CA GLN A 279 24.70 3.05 43.94
C GLN A 279 25.15 3.68 42.61
N ALA A 280 24.99 2.97 41.48
CA ALA A 280 25.36 3.51 40.17
C ALA A 280 24.58 4.80 39.82
N LYS A 281 23.35 4.94 40.32
CA LYS A 281 22.55 6.16 40.16
C LYS A 281 23.10 7.32 40.98
N LEU A 282 23.59 7.05 42.19
CA LEU A 282 24.24 8.05 43.02
C LEU A 282 25.55 8.51 42.39
N ASP A 283 26.37 7.57 41.92
CA ASP A 283 27.64 7.88 41.26
C ASP A 283 27.42 8.71 39.98
N ALA A 284 26.42 8.33 39.17
CA ALA A 284 26.03 9.10 37.98
C ALA A 284 25.53 10.51 38.34
N LEU A 285 24.79 10.66 39.45
CA LEU A 285 24.34 11.96 39.93
C LEU A 285 25.50 12.84 40.37
N GLU A 286 26.50 12.28 41.05
CA GLU A 286 27.71 13.02 41.43
C GLU A 286 28.46 13.53 40.20
N GLN A 287 28.59 12.71 39.17
CA GLN A 287 29.18 13.13 37.90
C GLN A 287 28.34 14.21 37.23
N LEU A 288 27.02 14.05 37.17
CA LEU A 288 26.09 15.01 36.58
C LEU A 288 26.21 16.40 37.21
N LEU A 289 26.46 16.49 38.52
CA LEU A 289 26.66 17.77 39.25
C LEU A 289 27.94 18.52 38.89
N THR A 290 28.88 17.90 38.17
CA THR A 290 30.15 18.52 37.75
C THR A 290 30.12 19.05 36.32
N LYS A 291 29.06 18.75 35.56
CA LYS A 291 28.93 19.03 34.14
C LYS A 291 27.94 20.13 33.72
N PRO A 292 27.09 20.76 34.56
CA PRO A 292 26.16 21.77 34.08
C PRO A 292 26.91 22.99 33.51
N GLU A 293 26.51 23.46 32.33
CA GLU A 293 27.14 24.60 31.65
C GLU A 293 26.24 25.84 31.65
N ASN A 294 24.93 25.65 31.83
CA ASN A 294 23.92 26.71 31.75
C ASN A 294 22.84 26.59 32.83
N VAL A 295 22.02 27.64 32.96
CA VAL A 295 20.89 27.68 33.92
C VAL A 295 19.89 26.55 33.70
N GLY A 296 19.66 26.15 32.45
CA GLY A 296 18.75 25.05 32.09
C GLY A 296 19.20 23.70 32.66
N ASP A 297 20.50 23.38 32.60
CA ASP A 297 21.06 22.15 33.18
C ASP A 297 20.86 22.11 34.70
N TRP A 298 21.10 23.24 35.38
CA TRP A 298 20.89 23.35 36.82
C TRP A 298 19.41 23.27 37.22
N LEU A 299 18.52 23.91 36.45
CA LEU A 299 17.07 23.75 36.62
C LEU A 299 16.66 22.28 36.43
N HIS A 300 17.23 21.59 35.45
CA HIS A 300 16.95 20.18 35.23
C HIS A 300 17.31 19.34 36.46
N ILE A 301 18.51 19.53 37.02
CA ILE A 301 18.94 18.85 38.26
C ILE A 301 17.97 19.18 39.40
N TRP A 302 17.64 20.46 39.60
CA TRP A 302 16.76 20.89 40.69
C TRP A 302 15.36 20.25 40.60
N HIS A 303 14.79 20.14 39.39
CA HIS A 303 13.47 19.54 39.20
C HIS A 303 13.44 18.02 39.32
N HIS A 304 14.51 17.33 38.92
CA HIS A 304 14.49 15.87 38.74
C HIS A 304 15.28 15.09 39.81
N THR A 305 15.77 15.76 40.85
CA THR A 305 16.40 15.12 42.01
C THR A 305 15.48 15.16 43.23
N PRO A 306 15.56 14.16 44.14
CA PRO A 306 14.76 14.12 45.36
C PRO A 306 14.93 15.39 46.19
N GLU A 307 13.86 15.84 46.86
CA GLU A 307 13.83 17.11 47.62
C GLU A 307 14.99 17.23 48.61
N ASP A 308 15.25 16.17 49.38
CA ASP A 308 16.26 16.19 50.44
C ASP A 308 17.67 15.82 49.94
N SER A 309 17.89 15.77 48.62
CA SER A 309 19.18 15.37 48.07
C SER A 309 20.21 16.51 48.12
N LYS A 310 21.47 16.15 48.42
CA LYS A 310 22.62 17.08 48.32
C LYS A 310 22.73 17.69 46.91
N ALA A 311 22.31 16.96 45.89
CA ALA A 311 22.27 17.42 44.51
C ALA A 311 21.29 18.58 44.32
N LYS A 312 20.07 18.47 44.86
CA LYS A 312 19.06 19.52 44.79
C LYS A 312 19.47 20.78 45.56
N ALA A 313 20.01 20.61 46.77
CA ALA A 313 20.55 21.72 47.56
C ALA A 313 21.67 22.47 46.82
N ARG A 314 22.57 21.74 46.16
CA ARG A 314 23.66 22.31 45.36
C ARG A 314 23.13 23.05 44.13
N ALA A 315 22.14 22.49 43.43
CA ALA A 315 21.51 23.14 42.29
C ALA A 315 20.79 24.43 42.69
N LEU A 316 20.03 24.41 43.80
CA LEU A 316 19.35 25.59 44.34
C LEU A 316 20.35 26.69 44.70
N HIS A 317 21.44 26.36 45.39
CA HIS A 317 22.48 27.32 45.74
C HIS A 317 23.11 27.97 44.50
N TRP A 318 23.40 27.18 43.45
CA TRP A 318 23.92 27.74 42.19
C TRP A 318 22.90 28.67 41.53
N LEU A 319 21.64 28.25 41.40
CA LEU A 319 20.58 29.05 40.78
C LEU A 319 20.36 30.38 41.51
N GLN A 320 20.35 30.36 42.85
CA GLN A 320 20.27 31.57 43.68
C GLN A 320 21.47 32.50 43.45
N SER A 321 22.67 31.96 43.27
CA SER A 321 23.88 32.75 42.99
C SER A 321 23.85 33.45 41.63
N PHE A 322 23.04 32.96 40.69
CA PHE A 322 22.82 33.58 39.38
C PHE A 322 21.78 34.71 39.45
N VAL A 323 20.68 34.50 40.18
CA VAL A 323 19.61 35.51 40.39
C VAL A 323 20.10 36.76 41.15
N ILE A 324 21.19 36.66 41.92
CA ILE A 324 21.78 37.78 42.68
C ILE A 324 22.77 38.60 41.83
N ARG A 325 23.21 38.09 40.67
CA ARG A 325 24.28 38.69 39.85
C ARG A 325 23.80 39.41 38.59
N ASP A 326 22.55 39.22 38.19
CA ASP A 326 21.82 40.04 37.21
C ASP A 326 20.92 41.05 37.96
#